data_AF-A0A222P5M0-F1
#
_entry.id   AF-A0A222P5M0-F1
#
_cell.length_a   1.000
_cell.length_b   1.000
_cell.length_c   1.000
_cell.angle_alpha   90.00
_cell.angle_beta   90.00
_cell.angle_gamma   90.00
#
_symmetry.space_group_name_H-M   'P 1'
#
loop_
_entity.id
_entity.type
_entity.pdbx_description
1 polymer ?
#
loop_
_entity_poly.entity_id
_entity_poly.type
_entity_poly.pdbx_seq_one_letter_code
_entity_poly.pdbx_strand_id
1 'polypeptide(L)'
;MEEHFTKYIALPNKLIMIGFGSLGQAILPLLFRHIKLTPSQVIIMAKDNLGIQVANEFGLTLELATLTPENYLSLLFNKLSKGDFLLNLSVDVSSLALIKLCQEKGVLYLDASTEPWKGGYINKTLSPLQRSNYALRAEVLKLKKIKKQRQ
;
A
#
# COMPACT_ATOMS: atom_id res chain seq x y z
N MET A 1 -0.82 -33.49 -7.46
CA MET A 1 -0.89 -32.77 -8.74
C MET A 1 -0.44 -31.36 -8.47
N GLU A 2 0.64 -30.89 -9.08
CA GLU A 2 0.97 -29.47 -9.03
C GLU A 2 -0.04 -28.72 -9.92
N GLU A 3 -0.88 -27.89 -9.31
CA GLU A 3 -1.74 -26.99 -10.07
C GLU A 3 -0.86 -25.92 -10.72
N HIS A 4 -0.71 -26.00 -12.05
CA HIS A 4 0.01 -25.00 -12.82
C HIS A 4 -0.85 -23.76 -13.02
N PHE A 5 -0.65 -22.76 -12.17
CA PHE A 5 -1.29 -21.46 -12.32
C PHE A 5 -0.54 -20.56 -13.32
N THR A 6 -1.29 -19.80 -14.11
CA THR A 6 -0.71 -18.82 -15.05
C THR A 6 -0.05 -17.67 -14.31
N LYS A 7 1.19 -17.38 -14.68
CA LYS A 7 1.96 -16.19 -14.26
C LYS A 7 1.74 -15.07 -15.28
N TYR A 8 1.06 -13.99 -14.88
CA TYR A 8 0.73 -12.90 -15.81
C TYR A 8 1.87 -11.90 -16.00
N ILE A 9 2.69 -11.68 -14.97
CA ILE A 9 3.75 -10.67 -14.98
C ILE A 9 4.88 -11.04 -14.03
N ALA A 10 6.08 -10.55 -14.32
CA ALA A 10 7.20 -10.55 -13.37
C ALA A 10 7.35 -9.17 -12.76
N LEU A 11 7.44 -9.08 -11.44
CA LEU A 11 7.78 -7.82 -10.79
C LEU A 11 9.31 -7.70 -10.73
N PRO A 12 9.93 -6.73 -11.41
CA PRO A 12 11.39 -6.63 -11.46
C PRO A 12 12.01 -6.08 -10.17
N ASN A 13 11.24 -5.34 -9.38
CA ASN A 13 11.70 -4.65 -8.17
C ASN A 13 10.92 -5.13 -6.93
N LYS A 14 10.93 -4.35 -5.84
CA LYS A 14 10.32 -4.75 -4.57
C LYS A 14 8.81 -4.53 -4.55
N LEU A 15 8.12 -5.40 -3.84
CA LEU A 15 6.75 -5.22 -3.38
C LEU A 15 6.77 -4.84 -1.91
N ILE A 16 6.28 -3.65 -1.57
CA ILE A 16 6.13 -3.21 -0.19
C ILE A 16 4.64 -3.21 0.15
N MET A 17 4.26 -4.04 1.12
CA MET A 17 2.89 -4.13 1.61
C MET A 17 2.75 -3.33 2.89
N ILE A 18 1.81 -2.37 2.92
CA ILE A 18 1.48 -1.62 4.13
C ILE A 18 0.17 -2.17 4.68
N GLY A 19 0.19 -2.72 5.89
CA GLY A 19 -0.94 -3.40 6.50
C GLY A 19 -0.97 -4.89 6.21
N PHE A 20 -1.09 -5.69 7.26
CA PHE A 20 -1.04 -7.16 7.18
C PHE A 20 -2.10 -7.83 8.05
N GLY A 21 -3.31 -7.27 8.02
CA GLY A 21 -4.51 -7.89 8.56
C GLY A 21 -5.09 -8.94 7.61
N SER A 22 -6.40 -9.17 7.69
CA SER A 22 -7.11 -10.20 6.91
C SER A 22 -6.85 -10.10 5.40
N LEU A 23 -6.98 -8.92 4.80
CA LEU A 23 -6.79 -8.74 3.36
C LEU A 23 -5.34 -8.92 2.93
N GLY A 24 -4.39 -8.40 3.72
CA GLY A 24 -2.96 -8.55 3.45
C GLY A 24 -2.51 -10.02 3.47
N GLN A 25 -3.03 -10.80 4.41
CA GLN A 25 -2.72 -12.23 4.50
C GLN A 25 -3.43 -13.02 3.38
N ALA A 26 -4.70 -12.72 3.10
CA ALA A 26 -5.49 -13.45 2.10
C ALA A 26 -4.99 -13.26 0.65
N ILE A 27 -4.35 -12.14 0.33
CA ILE A 27 -3.85 -11.86 -1.03
C ILE A 27 -2.49 -12.52 -1.31
N LEU A 28 -1.69 -12.85 -0.29
CA LEU A 28 -0.35 -13.42 -0.49
C LEU A 28 -0.33 -14.68 -1.37
N PRO A 29 -1.19 -15.69 -1.15
CA PRO A 29 -1.27 -16.84 -2.05
C PRO A 29 -1.54 -16.43 -3.49
N LEU A 30 -2.41 -15.43 -3.72
CA LEU A 30 -2.73 -14.95 -5.08
C LEU A 30 -1.57 -14.22 -5.74
N LEU A 31 -0.83 -13.40 -4.98
CA LEU A 31 0.38 -12.73 -5.44
C LEU A 31 1.44 -13.76 -5.87
N PHE A 32 1.77 -14.69 -4.98
CA PHE A 32 2.74 -15.75 -5.27
C PHE A 32 2.24 -16.78 -6.27
N ARG A 33 0.93 -16.87 -6.51
CA ARG A 33 0.34 -17.70 -7.56
C ARG A 33 0.47 -17.05 -8.94
N HIS A 34 0.12 -15.78 -9.09
CA HIS A 34 -0.08 -15.15 -10.39
C HIS A 34 1.00 -14.15 -10.82
N ILE A 35 1.87 -13.74 -9.91
CA ILE A 35 3.00 -12.85 -10.19
C ILE A 35 4.30 -13.66 -9.98
N LYS A 36 5.30 -13.44 -10.83
CA LYS A 36 6.66 -13.96 -10.57
C LYS A 36 7.32 -13.04 -9.54
N LEU A 37 7.45 -13.55 -8.31
CA LEU A 37 8.01 -12.89 -7.13
C LEU A 37 8.88 -13.89 -6.36
N THR A 38 9.98 -13.41 -5.78
CA THR A 38 10.71 -14.13 -4.74
C THR A 38 10.39 -13.52 -3.37
N PRO A 39 10.43 -14.31 -2.27
CA PRO A 39 10.20 -13.78 -0.92
C PRO A 39 11.08 -12.58 -0.56
N SER A 40 12.34 -12.56 -1.03
CA SER A 40 13.27 -11.45 -0.84
C SER A 40 12.86 -10.12 -1.47
N GLN A 41 11.92 -10.14 -2.44
CA GLN A 41 11.37 -8.92 -3.03
C GLN A 41 10.22 -8.34 -2.21
N VAL A 42 9.66 -9.08 -1.25
CA VAL A 42 8.45 -8.69 -0.53
C VAL A 42 8.82 -8.23 0.88
N ILE A 43 8.45 -6.99 1.20
CA ILE A 43 8.59 -6.41 2.53
C ILE A 43 7.21 -6.06 3.05
N ILE A 44 6.86 -6.51 4.24
CA ILE A 44 5.58 -6.19 4.88
C ILE A 44 5.84 -5.23 6.03
N MET A 45 5.10 -4.13 6.08
CA MET A 45 5.10 -3.21 7.22
C MET A 45 3.71 -3.18 7.86
N ALA A 46 3.63 -3.45 9.17
CA ALA A 46 2.35 -3.46 9.89
C ALA A 46 2.50 -2.92 11.31
N LYS A 47 1.39 -2.41 11.88
CA LYS A 47 1.35 -1.86 13.25
C LYS A 47 1.48 -2.93 14.35
N ASP A 48 1.17 -4.18 14.02
CA ASP A 48 1.12 -5.32 14.93
C ASP A 48 1.67 -6.58 14.23
N ASN A 49 1.91 -7.63 15.01
CA ASN A 49 2.48 -8.88 14.55
C ASN A 49 1.43 -9.98 14.28
N LEU A 50 0.15 -9.64 14.16
CA LEU A 50 -0.93 -10.64 14.06
C LEU A 50 -0.75 -11.57 12.85
N GLY A 51 -0.15 -11.09 11.76
CA GLY A 51 0.14 -11.89 10.57
C GLY A 51 1.49 -12.61 10.57
N ILE A 52 2.30 -12.54 11.64
CA ILE A 52 3.70 -13.04 11.61
C ILE A 52 3.81 -14.51 11.18
N GLN A 53 2.86 -15.36 11.59
CA GLN A 53 2.85 -16.78 11.22
C GLN A 53 2.70 -16.94 9.69
N VAL A 54 1.75 -16.23 9.09
CA VAL A 54 1.55 -16.23 7.64
C VAL A 54 2.77 -15.65 6.92
N ALA A 55 3.39 -14.58 7.43
CA ALA A 55 4.61 -14.05 6.82
C ALA A 55 5.74 -15.10 6.81
N ASN A 56 5.92 -15.83 7.92
CA ASN A 56 6.94 -16.86 8.05
C ASN A 56 6.70 -18.06 7.12
N GLU A 57 5.44 -18.48 6.94
CA GLU A 57 5.08 -19.56 6.00
C GLU A 57 5.50 -19.25 4.56
N PHE A 58 5.50 -17.97 4.18
CA PHE A 58 5.94 -17.49 2.87
C PHE A 58 7.42 -17.06 2.84
N GLY A 59 8.15 -17.16 3.95
CA GLY A 59 9.54 -16.72 4.06
C GLY A 59 9.72 -15.20 3.93
N LEU A 60 8.73 -14.41 4.33
CA LEU A 60 8.70 -12.96 4.19
C LEU A 60 9.15 -12.25 5.46
N THR A 61 9.69 -11.03 5.30
CA THR A 61 10.02 -10.16 6.43
C THR A 61 8.82 -9.29 6.82
N LEU A 62 8.39 -9.39 8.08
CA LEU A 62 7.41 -8.50 8.70
C LEU A 62 8.13 -7.47 9.57
N GLU A 63 8.11 -6.21 9.14
CA GLU A 63 8.59 -5.06 9.89
C GLU A 63 7.44 -4.45 10.72
N LEU A 64 7.62 -4.39 12.04
CA LEU A 64 6.67 -3.70 12.91
C LEU A 64 6.89 -2.19 12.83
N ALA A 65 5.97 -1.50 12.16
CA ALA A 65 6.00 -0.08 11.95
C ALA A 65 4.57 0.48 11.83
N THR A 66 4.23 1.44 12.68
CA THR A 66 3.00 2.22 12.55
C THR A 66 3.31 3.50 11.79
N LEU A 67 2.74 3.64 10.59
CA LEU A 67 2.87 4.88 9.82
C LEU A 67 1.97 5.97 10.40
N THR A 68 2.54 7.15 10.58
CA THR A 68 1.86 8.35 11.06
C THR A 68 2.21 9.54 10.15
N PRO A 69 1.46 10.65 10.22
CA PRO A 69 1.80 11.86 9.45
C PRO A 69 3.23 12.33 9.68
N GLU A 70 3.78 12.12 10.88
CA GLU A 70 5.10 12.62 11.29
C GLU A 70 6.25 11.72 10.82
N ASN A 71 6.00 10.42 10.63
CA ASN A 71 7.07 9.44 10.41
C ASN A 71 7.05 8.75 9.03
N TYR A 72 5.94 8.82 8.27
CA TYR A 72 5.82 7.99 7.07
C TYR A 72 6.89 8.30 6.01
N LEU A 73 7.29 9.57 5.89
CA LEU A 73 8.37 9.96 4.99
C LEU A 73 9.70 9.37 5.42
N SER A 74 10.11 9.51 6.68
CA SER A 74 11.40 8.99 7.15
C SER A 74 11.48 7.46 7.04
N LEU A 75 10.37 6.77 7.31
CA LEU A 75 10.29 5.31 7.22
C LEU A 75 10.30 4.81 5.77
N LEU A 76 9.56 5.45 4.87
CA LEU A 76 9.36 4.93 3.51
C LEU A 76 10.34 5.50 2.47
N PHE A 77 10.85 6.72 2.66
CA PHE A 77 11.57 7.42 1.60
C PHE A 77 12.83 6.67 1.15
N ASN A 78 13.58 6.07 2.07
CA ASN A 78 14.79 5.30 1.73
C ASN A 78 14.49 3.83 1.38
N LYS A 79 13.30 3.32 1.70
CA LYS A 79 12.87 1.96 1.36
C LYS A 79 12.37 1.86 -0.07
N LEU A 80 11.76 2.94 -0.57
CA LEU A 80 11.15 3.02 -1.89
C LEU A 80 12.15 3.49 -2.96
N SER A 81 12.17 2.82 -4.09
CA SER A 81 12.95 3.15 -5.28
C SER A 81 12.07 3.15 -6.53
N LYS A 82 12.48 3.88 -7.57
CA LYS A 82 11.73 3.96 -8.82
C LYS A 82 11.48 2.56 -9.39
N GLY A 83 10.23 2.27 -9.73
CA GLY A 83 9.79 0.97 -10.25
C GLY A 83 9.42 -0.07 -9.19
N ASP A 84 9.57 0.23 -7.89
CA ASP A 84 8.95 -0.57 -6.82
C ASP A 84 7.41 -0.50 -6.92
N PHE A 85 6.73 -1.41 -6.22
CA PHE A 85 5.30 -1.42 -6.06
C PHE A 85 4.92 -1.34 -4.58
N LEU A 86 4.20 -0.29 -4.19
CA LEU A 86 3.59 -0.16 -2.87
C LEU A 86 2.12 -0.62 -2.94
N LEU A 87 1.79 -1.69 -2.22
CA LEU A 87 0.44 -2.22 -2.05
C LEU A 87 -0.08 -1.86 -0.66
N ASN A 88 -0.99 -0.90 -0.59
CA ASN A 88 -1.56 -0.41 0.67
C ASN A 88 -2.86 -1.14 1.03
N LEU A 89 -2.80 -1.98 2.06
CA LEU A 89 -3.91 -2.74 2.62
C LEU A 89 -4.09 -2.42 4.11
N SER A 90 -3.76 -1.19 4.49
CA SER A 90 -3.82 -0.71 5.88
C SER A 90 -5.09 0.08 6.17
N VAL A 91 -5.25 0.38 7.45
CA VAL A 91 -6.24 1.33 7.97
C VAL A 91 -5.47 2.44 8.68
N ASP A 92 -6.11 3.60 8.89
CA ASP A 92 -5.54 4.75 9.61
C ASP A 92 -4.30 5.40 8.95
N VAL A 93 -4.00 5.05 7.69
CA VAL A 93 -2.87 5.59 6.91
C VAL A 93 -3.39 6.34 5.70
N SER A 94 -2.92 7.58 5.50
CA SER A 94 -3.47 8.41 4.42
C SER A 94 -3.08 7.92 3.02
N SER A 95 -4.06 7.46 2.24
CA SER A 95 -3.87 7.12 0.82
C SER A 95 -3.34 8.31 0.03
N LEU A 96 -3.85 9.52 0.28
CA LEU A 96 -3.40 10.75 -0.38
C LEU A 96 -1.90 10.99 -0.19
N ALA A 97 -1.40 10.81 1.04
CA ALA A 97 0.02 10.99 1.36
C ALA A 97 0.89 9.93 0.67
N LEU A 98 0.47 8.66 0.72
CA LEU A 98 1.20 7.57 0.06
C LEU A 98 1.20 7.71 -1.47
N ILE A 99 0.09 8.12 -2.09
CA ILE A 99 0.00 8.38 -3.53
C ILE A 99 0.99 9.48 -3.94
N LYS A 100 1.05 10.60 -3.19
CA LYS A 100 2.01 11.68 -3.46
C LYS A 100 3.45 11.18 -3.42
N LEU A 101 3.82 10.45 -2.35
CA LEU A 101 5.15 9.88 -2.19
C LEU A 101 5.49 8.91 -3.34
N CYS A 102 4.55 8.03 -3.72
CA CYS A 102 4.77 7.08 -4.79
C CYS A 102 4.93 7.78 -6.15
N GLN A 103 4.14 8.82 -6.43
CA GLN A 103 4.28 9.63 -7.64
C GLN A 103 5.63 10.35 -7.70
N GLU A 104 6.09 10.92 -6.58
CA GLU A 104 7.39 11.59 -6.47
C GLU A 104 8.55 10.61 -6.76
N LYS A 105 8.48 9.40 -6.22
CA LYS A 105 9.55 8.39 -6.34
C LYS A 105 9.44 7.51 -7.60
N GLY A 106 8.37 7.63 -8.38
CA GLY A 106 8.12 6.78 -9.55
C GLY A 106 7.82 5.32 -9.17
N VAL A 107 7.06 5.14 -8.10
CA VAL A 107 6.63 3.85 -7.53
C VAL A 107 5.19 3.58 -7.95
N LEU A 108 4.87 2.32 -8.28
CA LEU A 108 3.48 1.90 -8.53
C LEU A 108 2.72 1.88 -7.21
N TYR A 109 1.45 2.29 -7.21
CA TYR A 109 0.62 2.34 -6.01
C TYR A 109 -0.73 1.66 -6.27
N LEU A 110 -1.18 0.86 -5.32
CA LEU A 110 -2.54 0.31 -5.29
C LEU A 110 -3.03 0.25 -3.84
N ASP A 111 -4.28 0.65 -3.61
CA ASP A 111 -4.99 0.46 -2.36
C ASP A 111 -6.37 -0.20 -2.59
N ALA A 112 -6.98 -0.67 -1.50
CA ALA A 112 -8.35 -1.20 -1.52
C ALA A 112 -9.39 -0.16 -1.07
N SER A 113 -8.96 0.93 -0.44
CA SER A 113 -9.81 2.02 0.06
C SER A 113 -9.01 3.32 0.11
N THR A 114 -9.67 4.46 -0.10
CA THR A 114 -9.08 5.77 0.16
C THR A 114 -9.22 6.10 1.64
N GLU A 115 -8.11 6.02 2.38
CA GLU A 115 -8.09 6.20 3.83
C GLU A 115 -7.52 7.57 4.24
N PRO A 116 -8.02 8.17 5.34
CA PRO A 116 -7.36 9.27 6.03
C PRO A 116 -6.32 8.75 7.03
N TRP A 117 -5.53 9.67 7.59
CA TRP A 117 -4.75 9.37 8.80
C TRP A 117 -5.66 9.05 9.99
N LYS A 118 -5.12 8.29 10.95
CA LYS A 118 -5.77 7.95 12.22
C LYS A 118 -6.54 9.14 12.81
N GLY A 119 -7.80 8.89 13.18
CA GLY A 119 -8.67 9.91 13.76
C GLY A 119 -9.40 10.79 12.75
N GLY A 120 -9.05 10.75 11.46
CA GLY A 120 -9.69 11.56 10.41
C GLY A 120 -11.21 11.36 10.31
N TYR A 121 -11.68 10.11 10.37
CA TYR A 121 -13.12 9.79 10.32
C TYR A 121 -13.92 10.28 11.53
N ILE A 122 -13.28 10.50 12.67
CA ILE A 122 -13.93 10.88 13.93
C ILE A 122 -13.60 12.31 14.36
N ASN A 123 -12.90 13.07 13.52
CA ASN A 123 -12.49 14.43 13.86
C ASN A 123 -13.72 15.37 13.96
N LYS A 124 -14.09 15.74 15.18
CA LYS A 124 -15.25 16.59 15.47
C LYS A 124 -15.07 18.04 15.02
N THR A 125 -13.85 18.49 14.70
CA THR A 125 -13.63 19.83 14.15
C THR A 125 -13.99 19.92 12.67
N LEU A 126 -14.19 18.79 12.00
CA LEU A 126 -14.61 18.70 10.60
C LEU A 126 -16.12 18.46 10.48
N SER A 127 -16.73 19.11 9.50
CA SER A 127 -18.13 18.82 9.13
C SER A 127 -18.29 17.37 8.64
N PRO A 128 -19.52 16.80 8.69
CA PRO A 128 -19.79 15.49 8.12
C PRO A 128 -19.38 15.35 6.66
N LEU A 129 -19.57 16.40 5.85
CA LEU A 129 -19.16 16.42 4.44
C LEU A 129 -17.65 16.23 4.29
N GLN A 130 -16.85 16.92 5.11
CA GLN A 130 -15.38 16.83 5.08
C GLN A 130 -14.85 15.46 5.55
N ARG A 131 -15.67 14.67 6.24
CA ARG A 131 -15.35 13.29 6.66
C ARG A 131 -15.93 12.22 5.74
N SER A 132 -16.54 12.61 4.63
CA SER A 132 -17.13 11.68 3.67
C SER A 132 -16.11 11.08 2.70
N ASN A 133 -16.41 9.87 2.19
CA ASN A 133 -15.63 9.27 1.11
C ASN A 133 -15.61 10.14 -0.15
N TYR A 134 -16.64 10.97 -0.38
CA TYR A 134 -16.64 11.94 -1.47
C TYR A 134 -15.51 12.96 -1.31
N ALA A 135 -15.36 13.55 -0.12
CA ALA A 135 -14.31 14.52 0.17
C ALA A 135 -12.91 13.89 0.02
N LEU A 136 -12.71 12.68 0.58
CA LEU A 136 -11.45 11.94 0.45
C LEU A 136 -11.09 11.69 -1.03
N ARG A 137 -12.05 11.20 -1.81
CA ARG A 137 -11.87 10.99 -3.25
C ARG A 137 -11.58 12.29 -3.99
N ALA A 138 -12.28 13.38 -3.66
CA ALA A 138 -12.09 14.67 -4.29
C ALA A 138 -10.66 15.19 -4.08
N GLU A 139 -10.09 15.05 -2.88
CA GLU A 139 -8.69 15.41 -2.61
C GLU A 139 -7.71 14.57 -3.44
N VAL A 140 -7.91 13.26 -3.54
CA VAL A 140 -7.06 12.39 -4.37
C VAL A 140 -7.16 12.77 -5.85
N LEU A 141 -8.35 13.12 -6.35
CA LEU A 141 -8.52 13.53 -7.75
C LEU A 141 -7.74 14.80 -8.11
N LYS A 142 -7.51 15.71 -7.15
CA LYS A 142 -6.67 16.90 -7.38
C LYS A 142 -5.22 16.54 -7.74
N LEU A 143 -4.76 15.33 -7.41
CA LEU A 143 -3.42 14.84 -7.78
C LEU A 143 -3.32 14.39 -9.23
N LYS A 144 -4.45 14.20 -9.93
CA LYS A 144 -4.39 13.85 -11.35
C LYS A 144 -3.81 15.03 -12.13
N LYS A 145 -2.58 14.88 -12.61
CA LYS A 145 -2.05 15.78 -13.63
C LYS A 145 -2.96 15.67 -14.86
N ILE A 146 -3.59 16.77 -15.27
CA ILE A 146 -4.30 16.84 -16.54
C ILE A 146 -3.24 16.62 -17.62
N LYS A 147 -3.22 15.43 -18.24
CA LYS A 147 -2.49 15.24 -19.48
C LYS A 147 -3.16 16.17 -20.50
N LYS A 148 -2.49 17.26 -20.90
CA LYS A 148 -2.80 17.90 -22.19
C LYS A 148 -2.79 16.76 -23.22
N GLN A 149 -3.88 16.63 -23.99
CA GLN A 149 -3.98 15.66 -25.06
C GLN A 149 -2.68 15.73 -25.87
N ARG A 150 -2.01 14.57 -26.01
CA ARG A 150 -0.93 14.43 -26.99
C ARG A 150 -1.58 14.69 -28.35
N GLN A 151 -1.24 15.82 -28.96
CA GLN A 151 -1.40 16.03 -30.39
C GLN A 151 -0.57 14.97 -31.14
#